data_AF-A0A0J9WUI0-F1
#
_entry.id   AF-A0A0J9WUI0-F1
#
_cell.length_a   1.000
_cell.length_b   1.000
_cell.length_c   1.000
_cell.angle_alpha   90.00
_cell.angle_beta   90.00
_cell.angle_gamma   90.00
#
_symmetry.space_group_name_H-M   'P 1'
#
loop_
_entity.id
_entity.type
_entity.pdbx_description
1 polymer ?
#
loop_
_entity_poly.entity_id
_entity_poly.type
_entity_poly.pdbx_seq_one_letter_code
_entity_poly.pdbx_strand_id
1 'polypeptide(L)'
;MIFLGTPFKGSSAAKPADIARRILEFFGIDTQEHTLKLLGVDSERLDELTRAFPNVLNKRRTSKDPKDKIEAFFFYETLKTGWGRGLIQIVEVDSAQLPGCGDAAPIHADHVRICKFKTAKDEGYSVVVAAIRKVMLPPDALSSQPGTHIINVLGKAVNVANKNINIESQVNSL
;
A
#
# COMPACT_ATOMS: atom_id res chain seq x y z
N MET A 1 -3.85 3.22 -7.48
CA MET A 1 -3.84 3.72 -6.08
C MET A 1 -2.82 2.92 -5.29
N ILE A 2 -2.10 3.55 -4.36
CA ILE A 2 -1.13 2.88 -3.47
C ILE A 2 -1.52 3.21 -2.04
N PHE A 3 -1.58 2.19 -1.18
CA PHE A 3 -1.90 2.31 0.24
C PHE A 3 -0.75 1.78 1.07
N LEU A 4 -0.39 2.46 2.16
CA LEU A 4 0.65 2.04 3.08
C LEU A 4 0.10 2.07 4.50
N GLY A 5 -0.01 0.91 5.14
CA GLY A 5 -0.49 0.76 6.51
C GLY A 5 -1.91 1.30 6.69
N THR A 6 -2.70 1.39 5.63
CA THR A 6 -4.03 2.00 5.70
C THR A 6 -5.01 0.98 6.27
N PRO A 7 -5.71 1.28 7.38
CA PRO A 7 -6.67 0.34 7.95
C PRO A 7 -7.96 0.31 7.14
N PHE A 8 -8.16 -0.77 6.41
CA PHE A 8 -9.43 -1.21 5.86
C PHE A 8 -10.10 -2.20 6.83
N LYS A 9 -11.44 -2.26 6.84
CA LYS A 9 -12.21 -3.26 7.58
C LYS A 9 -12.11 -4.63 6.87
N GLY A 10 -10.90 -5.12 6.64
CA GLY A 10 -10.69 -6.50 6.21
C GLY A 10 -11.15 -7.49 7.28
N SER A 11 -10.95 -8.79 7.04
CA SER A 11 -11.47 -9.93 7.85
C SER A 11 -11.09 -9.97 9.34
N SER A 12 -10.41 -8.95 9.85
CA SER A 12 -9.94 -8.88 11.24
C SER A 12 -11.09 -8.86 12.24
N ALA A 13 -10.91 -9.61 13.33
CA ALA A 13 -11.78 -9.62 14.50
C ALA A 13 -11.73 -8.31 15.32
N ALA A 14 -10.79 -7.41 15.02
CA ALA A 14 -10.68 -6.11 15.67
C ALA A 14 -11.76 -5.14 15.17
N LYS A 15 -12.46 -4.45 16.07
CA LYS A 15 -13.49 -3.48 15.67
C LYS A 15 -12.80 -2.28 15.02
N PRO A 16 -13.34 -1.68 13.94
CA PRO A 16 -12.80 -0.45 13.34
C PRO A 16 -12.54 0.66 14.36
N ALA A 17 -13.40 0.76 15.37
CA ALA A 17 -13.24 1.68 16.50
C ALA A 17 -11.96 1.42 17.32
N ASP A 18 -11.56 0.16 17.51
CA ASP A 18 -10.34 -0.19 18.24
C ASP A 18 -9.09 0.21 17.45
N ILE A 19 -9.10 0.01 16.13
CA ILE A 19 -7.99 0.41 15.25
C ILE A 19 -7.89 1.94 15.20
N ALA A 20 -9.01 2.63 14.99
CA ALA A 20 -9.06 4.09 15.01
C ALA A 20 -8.57 4.65 16.36
N ARG A 21 -9.02 4.06 17.48
CA ARG A 21 -8.57 4.42 18.82
C ARG A 21 -7.07 4.24 18.98
N ARG A 22 -6.50 3.10 18.57
CA ARG A 22 -5.05 2.85 18.62
C ARG A 22 -4.26 3.91 17.85
N ILE A 23 -4.73 4.28 16.65
CA ILE A 23 -4.10 5.30 15.83
C ILE A 23 -4.16 6.66 16.54
N LEU A 24 -5.33 7.09 17.03
CA LEU A 24 -5.49 8.37 17.70
C LEU A 24 -4.66 8.48 18.98
N GLU A 25 -4.74 7.47 19.85
CA GLU A 25 -3.95 7.40 21.08
C GLU A 25 -2.44 7.39 20.76
N PHE A 26 -2.01 6.72 19.68
CA PHE A 26 -0.60 6.68 19.29
C PHE A 26 -0.07 8.06 18.89
N PHE A 27 -0.85 8.79 18.09
CA PHE A 27 -0.47 10.12 17.59
C PHE A 27 -0.80 11.24 18.59
N GLY A 28 -1.21 10.90 19.82
CA GLY A 28 -1.46 11.86 20.90
C GLY A 28 -2.66 12.76 20.65
N ILE A 29 -3.61 12.32 19.81
CA ILE A 29 -4.86 13.05 19.56
C ILE A 29 -5.80 12.75 20.72
N ASP A 30 -6.33 13.80 21.34
CA ASP A 30 -7.10 13.72 22.58
C ASP A 30 -8.34 12.82 22.40
N THR A 31 -8.30 11.63 22.98
CA THR A 31 -9.31 10.57 22.87
C THR A 31 -10.41 10.71 23.92
N GLN A 32 -10.65 11.91 24.45
CA GLN A 32 -11.80 12.17 25.32
C GLN A 32 -13.09 11.66 24.65
N GLU A 33 -14.01 11.14 25.46
CA GLU A 33 -15.28 10.51 25.06
C GLU A 33 -16.07 11.32 24.01
N HIS A 34 -15.92 12.65 23.97
CA HIS A 34 -16.54 13.54 22.97
C HIS A 34 -15.91 13.42 21.57
N THR A 35 -14.59 13.23 21.46
CA THR A 35 -13.88 12.95 20.19
C THR A 35 -14.22 11.55 19.68
N LEU A 36 -14.31 10.58 20.59
CA LEU A 36 -14.76 9.21 20.27
C LEU A 36 -16.24 9.17 19.87
N LYS A 37 -17.09 10.04 20.43
CA LYS A 37 -18.49 10.22 19.98
C LYS A 37 -18.59 10.84 18.60
N LEU A 38 -17.71 11.78 18.26
CA LEU A 38 -17.60 12.29 16.89
C LEU A 38 -17.19 11.17 15.92
N LEU A 39 -16.19 10.37 16.31
CA LEU A 39 -15.85 9.14 15.58
C LEU A 39 -16.99 8.12 15.54
N GLY A 40 -17.92 8.14 16.50
CA GLY A 40 -19.11 7.30 16.54
C GLY A 40 -20.15 7.72 15.50
N VAL A 41 -20.39 9.02 15.32
CA VAL A 41 -21.22 9.57 14.23
C VAL A 41 -20.51 9.41 12.88
N ASP A 42 -19.20 9.63 12.86
CA ASP A 42 -18.36 9.29 11.72
C ASP A 42 -18.25 7.78 11.52
N SER A 43 -18.59 6.93 12.49
CA SER A 43 -18.45 5.47 12.37
C SER A 43 -19.48 4.88 11.42
N GLU A 44 -20.68 5.47 11.34
CA GLU A 44 -21.69 5.05 10.36
C GLU A 44 -21.24 5.44 8.95
N ARG A 45 -20.78 6.68 8.78
CA ARG A 45 -20.20 7.18 7.52
C ARG A 45 -18.94 6.42 7.13
N LEU A 46 -18.09 6.08 8.10
CA LEU A 46 -16.87 5.32 7.91
C LEU A 46 -17.19 3.86 7.63
N ASP A 47 -18.22 3.27 8.24
CA ASP A 47 -18.68 1.91 7.93
C ASP A 47 -19.25 1.85 6.51
N GLU A 48 -20.05 2.85 6.14
CA GLU A 48 -20.57 3.01 4.78
C GLU A 48 -19.41 3.18 3.79
N LEU A 49 -18.46 4.08 4.05
CA LEU A 49 -17.30 4.29 3.20
C LEU A 49 -16.44 3.03 3.08
N THR A 50 -16.24 2.32 4.20
CA THR A 50 -15.43 1.11 4.22
C THR A 50 -16.12 -0.05 3.50
N ARG A 51 -17.46 -0.06 3.41
CA ARG A 51 -18.23 -1.01 2.59
C ARG A 51 -18.32 -0.60 1.12
N ALA A 52 -18.51 0.69 0.84
CA ALA A 52 -18.70 1.21 -0.50
C ALA A 52 -17.39 1.24 -1.30
N PHE A 53 -16.28 1.57 -0.63
CA PHE A 53 -14.98 1.72 -1.28
C PHE A 53 -14.50 0.43 -1.98
N PRO A 54 -14.52 -0.78 -1.36
CA PRO A 54 -14.16 -2.01 -2.05
C PRO A 54 -15.02 -2.28 -3.28
N ASN A 55 -16.32 -1.99 -3.23
CA ASN A 55 -17.24 -2.20 -4.35
C ASN A 55 -16.89 -1.28 -5.53
N VAL A 56 -16.66 0.01 -5.26
CA VAL A 56 -16.27 0.99 -6.28
C VAL A 56 -14.90 0.63 -6.86
N LEU A 57 -13.94 0.29 -6.00
CA LEU A 57 -12.60 -0.08 -6.41
C LEU A 57 -12.62 -1.35 -7.28
N ASN A 58 -13.36 -2.38 -6.90
CA ASN A 58 -13.46 -3.62 -7.68
C ASN A 58 -14.20 -3.40 -9.02
N LYS A 59 -15.24 -2.55 -9.05
CA LYS A 59 -15.91 -2.16 -10.29
C LYS A 59 -14.96 -1.44 -11.25
N ARG A 60 -14.12 -0.54 -10.72
CA ARG A 60 -13.10 0.17 -11.51
C ARG A 60 -12.03 -0.80 -11.99
N ARG A 61 -11.53 -1.68 -11.13
CA ARG A 61 -10.51 -2.68 -11.46
C ARG A 61 -10.94 -3.63 -12.59
N THR A 62 -12.21 -4.04 -12.57
CA THR A 62 -12.79 -4.97 -13.56
C THR A 62 -13.43 -4.26 -14.75
N SER A 63 -13.27 -2.93 -14.87
CA SER A 63 -13.79 -2.17 -16.02
C SER A 63 -13.16 -2.64 -17.32
N LYS A 64 -13.98 -2.69 -18.37
CA LYS A 64 -13.54 -2.99 -19.74
C LYS A 64 -12.95 -1.76 -20.43
N ASP A 65 -13.31 -0.55 -20.00
CA ASP A 65 -12.70 0.68 -20.50
C ASP A 65 -11.38 0.93 -19.74
N PRO A 66 -10.22 0.93 -20.43
CA PRO A 66 -8.93 1.24 -19.80
C PRO A 66 -8.89 2.59 -19.09
N LYS A 67 -9.68 3.58 -19.54
CA LYS A 67 -9.74 4.92 -18.92
C LYS A 67 -10.41 4.92 -17.55
N ASP A 68 -11.30 3.96 -17.31
CA ASP A 68 -11.99 3.78 -16.04
C ASP A 68 -11.28 2.82 -15.10
N LYS A 69 -10.20 2.17 -15.58
CA LYS A 69 -9.51 1.13 -14.84
C LYS A 69 -8.64 1.72 -13.74
N ILE A 70 -8.87 1.28 -12.51
CA ILE A 70 -8.06 1.67 -11.35
C ILE A 70 -7.52 0.40 -10.70
N GLU A 71 -6.20 0.23 -10.72
CA GLU A 71 -5.51 -0.81 -9.96
C GLU A 71 -5.13 -0.28 -8.57
N ALA A 72 -5.17 -1.14 -7.56
CA ALA A 72 -4.72 -0.82 -6.21
C ALA A 72 -3.59 -1.75 -5.77
N PHE A 73 -2.68 -1.21 -4.96
CA PHE A 73 -1.64 -1.96 -4.29
C PHE A 73 -1.64 -1.60 -2.80
N PHE A 74 -1.56 -2.61 -1.94
CA PHE A 74 -1.67 -2.48 -0.49
C PHE A 74 -0.36 -2.90 0.19
N PHE A 75 0.23 -2.02 0.98
CA PHE A 75 1.41 -2.32 1.78
C PHE A 75 1.06 -2.39 3.27
N TYR A 76 1.62 -3.38 3.96
CA TYR A 76 1.43 -3.57 5.40
C TYR A 76 2.76 -3.66 6.15
N GLU A 77 2.79 -3.14 7.37
CA GLU A 77 3.97 -3.21 8.23
C GLU A 77 4.25 -4.65 8.69
N THR A 78 5.53 -5.00 8.86
CA THR A 78 5.93 -6.27 9.49
C THR A 78 6.49 -6.11 10.90
N LEU A 79 6.81 -4.88 11.31
CA LEU A 79 7.32 -4.61 12.65
C LEU A 79 6.24 -3.97 13.52
N LYS A 80 6.19 -4.39 14.77
CA LYS A 80 5.34 -3.74 15.78
C LYS A 80 5.90 -2.38 16.15
N THR A 81 5.00 -1.44 16.43
CA THR A 81 5.34 -0.08 16.86
C THR A 81 5.56 -0.05 18.36
N GLY A 82 6.56 0.71 18.83
CA GLY A 82 6.80 0.89 20.26
C GLY A 82 5.68 1.71 20.93
N TRP A 83 5.15 1.21 22.03
CA TRP A 83 4.11 1.88 22.82
C TRP A 83 4.35 1.69 24.32
N GLY A 84 4.62 2.78 25.03
CA GLY A 84 4.96 2.72 26.46
C GLY A 84 6.15 1.77 26.70
N ARG A 85 5.92 0.68 27.44
CA ARG A 85 6.93 -0.36 27.71
C ARG A 85 6.84 -1.60 26.80
N GLY A 86 5.95 -1.57 25.80
CA GLY A 86 5.66 -2.73 24.95
C GLY A 86 5.73 -2.45 23.45
N LEU A 87 5.38 -3.47 22.67
CA LEU A 87 5.27 -3.41 21.21
C LEU A 87 3.84 -3.77 20.79
N ILE A 88 3.21 -2.94 19.96
CA ILE A 88 1.85 -3.12 19.47
C ILE A 88 1.79 -3.12 17.94
N GLN A 89 0.91 -3.97 17.39
CA GLN A 89 0.53 -3.92 15.99
C GLN A 89 -0.54 -2.83 15.82
N ILE A 90 -0.23 -1.78 15.05
CA ILE A 90 -1.18 -0.66 14.87
C ILE A 90 -2.27 -1.08 13.89
N VAL A 91 -1.88 -1.61 12.71
CA VAL A 91 -2.81 -2.17 11.73
C VAL A 91 -2.48 -3.62 11.46
N GLU A 92 -3.45 -4.51 11.67
CA GLU A 92 -3.30 -5.94 11.36
C GLU A 92 -3.20 -6.15 9.84
N VAL A 93 -2.49 -7.19 9.40
CA VAL A 93 -2.26 -7.47 7.96
C VAL A 93 -3.58 -7.58 7.19
N ASP A 94 -4.55 -8.29 7.75
CA ASP A 94 -5.88 -8.44 7.14
C ASP A 94 -6.61 -7.11 7.02
N SER A 95 -6.39 -6.19 7.96
CA SER A 95 -6.94 -4.84 7.91
C SER A 95 -6.19 -3.96 6.91
N ALA A 96 -4.91 -4.21 6.64
CA ALA A 96 -4.13 -3.37 5.72
C ALA A 96 -4.43 -3.65 4.23
N GLN A 97 -5.31 -4.59 3.92
CA GLN A 97 -5.62 -5.01 2.54
C GLN A 97 -7.12 -5.19 2.30
N LEU A 98 -7.50 -5.15 1.03
CA LEU A 98 -8.86 -5.49 0.57
C LEU A 98 -8.79 -6.73 -0.33
N PRO A 99 -9.13 -7.93 0.20
CA PRO A 99 -9.09 -9.16 -0.58
C PRO A 99 -9.84 -9.04 -1.91
N GLY A 100 -9.18 -9.42 -3.01
CA GLY A 100 -9.75 -9.39 -4.36
C GLY A 100 -9.80 -8.00 -5.03
N CYS A 101 -9.40 -6.93 -4.33
CA CYS A 101 -9.43 -5.56 -4.85
C CYS A 101 -8.07 -5.02 -5.29
N GLY A 102 -7.00 -5.81 -5.18
CA GLY A 102 -5.66 -5.44 -5.62
C GLY A 102 -4.58 -6.39 -5.08
N ASP A 103 -3.33 -6.11 -5.40
CA ASP A 103 -2.17 -6.84 -4.87
C ASP A 103 -1.75 -6.29 -3.51
N ALA A 104 -1.13 -7.13 -2.68
CA ALA A 104 -0.57 -6.71 -1.40
C ALA A 104 0.86 -7.22 -1.19
N ALA A 105 1.68 -6.46 -0.47
CA ALA A 105 3.03 -6.87 -0.09
C ALA A 105 3.47 -6.30 1.28
N PRO A 106 4.36 -7.00 2.00
CA PRO A 106 4.92 -6.49 3.24
C PRO A 106 5.93 -5.36 3.00
N ILE A 107 6.09 -4.48 4.01
CA ILE A 107 7.23 -3.58 4.15
C ILE A 107 7.87 -3.82 5.51
N HIS A 108 9.20 -4.02 5.52
CA HIS A 108 9.97 -4.19 6.75
C HIS A 108 10.15 -2.86 7.51
N ALA A 109 9.07 -2.39 8.09
CA ALA A 109 8.98 -1.16 8.87
C ALA A 109 7.92 -1.33 9.98
N ASP A 110 7.97 -0.44 10.97
CA ASP A 110 6.83 -0.23 11.87
C ASP A 110 5.82 0.73 11.23
N HIS A 111 4.67 0.91 11.86
CA HIS A 111 3.59 1.73 11.31
C HIS A 111 4.01 3.20 11.12
N VAL A 112 4.93 3.70 11.95
CA VAL A 112 5.42 5.09 11.90
C VAL A 112 6.41 5.30 10.76
N ARG A 113 7.11 4.25 10.37
CA ARG A 113 8.19 4.26 9.38
C ARG A 113 7.78 3.66 8.03
N ILE A 114 6.58 3.10 7.91
CA ILE A 114 6.13 2.40 6.70
C ILE A 114 6.17 3.28 5.43
N CYS A 115 6.06 4.60 5.58
CA CYS A 115 6.17 5.59 4.50
C CYS A 115 7.48 6.39 4.50
N LYS A 116 8.44 6.05 5.38
CA LYS A 116 9.67 6.82 5.57
C LYS A 116 10.86 6.01 5.08
N PHE A 117 11.50 6.50 4.03
CA PHE A 117 12.70 5.91 3.46
C PHE A 117 13.86 6.88 3.64
N LYS A 118 14.98 6.37 4.13
CA LYS A 118 16.20 7.14 4.30
C LYS A 118 16.87 7.42 2.96
N THR A 119 16.85 6.42 2.07
CA THR A 119 17.50 6.52 0.75
C THR A 119 16.71 5.79 -0.34
N ALA A 120 17.02 6.10 -1.60
CA ALA A 120 16.48 5.37 -2.74
C ALA A 120 16.97 3.91 -2.85
N LYS A 121 18.00 3.53 -2.06
CA LYS A 121 18.52 2.15 -2.00
C LYS A 121 17.80 1.29 -0.96
N ASP A 122 16.92 1.88 -0.16
CA ASP A 122 16.17 1.15 0.85
C ASP A 122 15.24 0.15 0.15
N GLU A 123 15.16 -1.07 0.68
CA GLU A 123 14.35 -2.14 0.10
C GLU A 123 12.88 -1.71 -0.04
N GLY A 124 12.31 -1.16 1.05
CA GLY A 124 10.94 -0.65 1.06
C GLY A 124 10.68 0.44 0.01
N TYR A 125 11.65 1.33 -0.23
CA TYR A 125 11.53 2.36 -1.26
C TYR A 125 11.45 1.73 -2.65
N SER A 126 12.34 0.79 -2.94
CA SER A 126 12.41 0.12 -4.24
C SER A 126 11.13 -0.64 -4.55
N VAL A 127 10.57 -1.35 -3.55
CA VAL A 127 9.31 -2.08 -3.67
C VAL A 127 8.12 -1.14 -3.91
N VAL A 128 8.04 -0.01 -3.19
CA VAL A 128 6.97 0.98 -3.39
C VAL A 128 7.05 1.61 -4.78
N VAL A 129 8.25 1.99 -5.25
CA VAL A 129 8.44 2.53 -6.60
C VAL A 129 8.05 1.51 -7.67
N ALA A 130 8.40 0.24 -7.49
CA ALA A 130 7.99 -0.84 -8.39
C ALA A 130 6.46 -0.96 -8.47
N ALA A 131 5.76 -0.93 -7.34
CA ALA A 131 4.30 -0.95 -7.32
C ALA A 131 3.69 0.29 -7.99
N ILE A 132 4.22 1.49 -7.73
CA ILE A 132 3.79 2.72 -8.40
C ILE A 132 3.91 2.57 -9.92
N ARG A 133 5.06 2.12 -10.41
CA ARG A 133 5.28 1.89 -11.85
C ARG A 133 4.28 0.88 -12.42
N LYS A 134 4.06 -0.23 -11.70
CA LYS A 134 3.10 -1.26 -12.10
C LYS A 134 1.68 -0.70 -12.23
N VAL A 135 1.23 0.13 -11.29
CA VAL A 135 -0.15 0.70 -11.34
C VAL A 135 -0.29 1.87 -12.32
N MET A 136 0.81 2.51 -12.71
CA MET A 136 0.80 3.63 -13.67
C MET A 136 0.96 3.19 -15.13
N LEU A 137 1.55 2.01 -15.39
CA LEU A 137 1.75 1.55 -16.75
C LEU A 137 0.44 1.02 -17.35
N PRO A 138 0.10 1.41 -18.60
CA PRO A 138 -1.02 0.81 -19.29
C PRO A 138 -0.75 -0.70 -19.50
N PRO A 139 -1.79 -1.56 -19.49
CA PRO A 139 -1.65 -3.02 -19.58
C PRO A 139 -0.75 -3.48 -20.74
N ASP A 140 -0.75 -2.73 -21.85
CA ASP A 140 -0.07 -3.08 -23.09
C ASP A 140 1.45 -2.79 -23.06
N ALA A 141 1.92 -1.92 -22.16
CA ALA A 141 3.33 -1.52 -22.07
C ALA A 141 4.25 -2.59 -21.47
N LEU A 142 3.70 -3.60 -20.78
CA LEU A 142 4.46 -4.69 -20.18
C LEU A 142 4.84 -5.79 -21.19
N SER A 143 4.28 -5.76 -22.41
CA SER A 143 4.46 -6.80 -23.44
C SER A 143 5.74 -6.66 -24.29
N SER A 144 6.46 -5.54 -24.20
CA SER A 144 7.42 -5.12 -25.24
C SER A 144 8.87 -4.93 -24.76
N GLN A 145 9.39 -5.72 -23.79
CA GLN A 145 10.80 -5.61 -23.38
C GLN A 145 11.47 -6.99 -23.16
N PRO A 146 12.46 -7.39 -23.99
CA PRO A 146 13.35 -8.52 -23.71
C PRO A 146 14.52 -8.04 -22.83
N GLY A 147 14.61 -8.52 -21.58
CA GLY A 147 15.75 -8.26 -20.69
C GLY A 147 15.45 -7.98 -19.22
N THR A 148 14.41 -8.60 -18.64
CA THR A 148 14.00 -8.37 -17.25
C THR A 148 14.86 -9.16 -16.25
N HIS A 149 15.45 -8.47 -15.25
CA HIS A 149 15.89 -9.10 -14.01
C HIS A 149 14.68 -9.30 -13.08
N ILE A 150 14.43 -10.55 -12.68
CA ILE A 150 13.35 -10.92 -11.77
C ILE A 150 13.75 -10.59 -10.33
N ILE A 151 13.03 -9.69 -9.68
CA ILE A 151 13.13 -9.50 -8.23
C ILE A 151 12.17 -10.49 -7.58
N ASN A 152 12.74 -11.45 -6.85
CA ASN A 152 11.99 -12.52 -6.18
C ASN A 152 11.52 -11.99 -4.82
N VAL A 153 10.40 -11.25 -4.81
CA VAL A 153 9.75 -10.84 -3.56
C VAL A 153 9.00 -12.06 -3.02
N LEU A 154 9.67 -12.81 -2.15
CA LEU A 154 9.10 -13.81 -1.24
C LEU A 154 7.95 -14.66 -1.85
N GLY A 155 8.22 -15.30 -2.99
CA GLY A 155 7.32 -16.27 -3.63
C GLY A 155 6.48 -15.77 -4.81
N LYS A 156 6.48 -14.47 -5.13
CA LYS A 156 5.90 -13.95 -6.38
C LYS A 156 6.87 -13.00 -7.06
N ALA A 157 7.33 -13.41 -8.24
CA ALA A 157 8.20 -12.61 -9.10
C ALA A 157 7.52 -11.29 -9.48
N VAL A 158 8.16 -10.16 -9.13
CA VAL A 158 7.75 -8.82 -9.58
C VAL A 158 8.83 -8.29 -10.52
N ASN A 159 8.43 -7.96 -11.74
CA ASN A 159 9.30 -7.40 -12.77
C ASN A 159 9.53 -5.90 -12.50
N VAL A 160 10.78 -5.47 -12.33
CA VAL A 160 11.14 -4.06 -12.11
C VAL A 160 12.25 -3.65 -13.07
N ALA A 161 11.93 -2.81 -14.06
CA ALA A 161 12.91 -2.23 -14.98
C ALA A 161 13.72 -1.10 -14.31
N ASN A 162 15.05 -1.16 -14.41
CA ASN A 162 15.98 -0.11 -14.02
C ASN A 162 16.47 0.63 -15.28
N LYS A 163 16.28 1.95 -15.36
CA LYS A 163 16.85 2.80 -16.42
C LYS A 163 18.13 3.45 -15.91
N ASN A 164 19.29 2.98 -16.35
CA ASN A 164 20.50 3.78 -16.52
C ASN A 164 20.89 3.68 -17.99
N ILE A 165 20.50 4.69 -18.78
CA ILE A 165 20.90 4.81 -20.19
C ILE A 165 22.13 5.71 -20.20
N ASN A 166 23.29 5.16 -20.57
CA ASN A 166 24.43 5.95 -21.04
C ASN A 166 24.73 5.45 -22.45
N ILE A 167 24.46 6.31 -23.44
CA ILE A 167 24.77 6.03 -24.86
C ILE A 167 26.03 6.84 -25.17
N GLU A 168 27.19 6.18 -25.24
CA GLU A 168 28.31 6.71 -26.00
C GLU A 168 28.30 6.00 -27.36
N SER A 169 28.01 6.77 -28.41
CA SER A 169 28.14 6.33 -29.80
C SER A 169 29.62 6.35 -30.19
N GLN A 170 30.22 5.19 -30.44
CA GLN A 170 31.42 5.12 -31.27
C GLN A 170 31.01 5.09 -32.74
N VAL A 171 31.29 6.18 -33.44
CA VAL A 171 31.26 6.26 -34.90
C VAL A 171 32.56 5.69 -35.45
N ASN A 172 32.45 4.64 -36.27
CA ASN A 172 33.53 4.18 -37.14
C ASN A 172 33.79 5.25 -38.22
N SER A 173 35.05 5.52 -38.52
CA SER A 173 35.46 6.16 -39.76
C SER A 173 36.74 5.47 -40.26
N LEU A 174 36.55 4.84 -41.43
CA LEU A 174 37.47 4.35 -42.47
C LEU A 174 38.96 4.18 -42.14
#